data_AF-A0A8J2I255-F1
#
_entry.id   AF-A0A8J2I255-F1
#
_cell.length_a   1.000
_cell.length_b   1.000
_cell.length_c   1.000
_cell.angle_alpha   90.00
_cell.angle_beta   90.00
_cell.angle_gamma   90.00
#
_symmetry.space_group_name_H-M   'P 1'
#
loop_
_entity.id
_entity.type
_entity.pdbx_description
1 polymer ?
#
loop_
_entity_poly.entity_id
_entity_poly.type
_entity_poly.pdbx_seq_one_letter_code
_entity_poly.pdbx_strand_id
1 'polypeptide(L)'
;MPKHNISPTPFPGQAGLRKPKDIGCEDGWWHTHEQNEISQLDGNLSDFEKAFLDEMDKKDVERKDEEAETKMLAETHEQTITYIRTSLGTRIQDLTAERQVLQTTINSHDKLLVDFRRKHATEIKTLVRIKECLEVEVKTKSNEATIIHDMYSVQIKRLIDERVLLQNQLGKAAFGALVMKVEVPKHSEAAVMGKSVAPLSQPPKANSKRVAHSKNVHTGLPKPAKNSIHQLHEFFNPGNPYAMTSSLSDVVLIGIDFENTCNIKSGLTVETNCEAGIAILDIREMKKASAGKPLRTFNFVVGTPPYVAETSNRFVFGKTIMIEPSRLVKRIESLVPRGRNVVFVGHGVTNDLLALQALEFRFPNNLVAVMDTLQVDREMRKDWVGSLGELLRVLGCPHTRLHCAGNDANFALEALLLLAAMRFEKQVGKRRIVDDLRRIGRQELPDRIDPWVKAIMRRAG
;
A
#
# COMPACT_ATOMS: atom_id res chain seq x y z
N MET A 1 14.51 -43.08 -1.79
CA MET A 1 13.92 -43.49 -3.09
C MET A 1 13.76 -42.26 -3.98
N PRO A 2 13.90 -42.33 -5.31
CA PRO A 2 14.68 -43.25 -6.14
C PRO A 2 15.74 -42.53 -7.01
N LYS A 3 16.68 -43.32 -7.53
CA LYS A 3 17.71 -42.96 -8.51
C LYS A 3 17.11 -42.98 -9.93
N HIS A 4 17.47 -42.03 -10.79
CA HIS A 4 17.18 -42.10 -12.22
C HIS A 4 18.46 -42.38 -13.03
N ASN A 5 18.43 -43.49 -13.75
CA ASN A 5 19.39 -43.91 -14.78
C ASN A 5 19.17 -43.09 -16.06
N ILE A 6 20.26 -42.75 -16.74
CA ILE A 6 20.28 -42.22 -18.11
C ILE A 6 20.92 -43.28 -19.01
N SER A 7 20.22 -43.68 -20.06
CA SER A 7 20.70 -44.56 -21.15
C SER A 7 21.06 -43.73 -22.39
N PRO A 8 22.12 -44.07 -23.15
CA PRO A 8 22.46 -43.40 -24.40
C PRO A 8 21.82 -44.07 -25.63
N THR A 9 21.43 -43.26 -26.62
CA THR A 9 20.92 -43.66 -27.95
C THR A 9 22.01 -43.61 -29.03
N PRO A 10 21.88 -44.38 -30.13
CA PRO A 10 22.98 -44.72 -31.04
C PRO A 10 23.06 -43.89 -32.35
N PHE A 11 24.24 -43.91 -32.96
CA PHE A 11 24.58 -43.41 -34.29
C PHE A 11 24.01 -44.27 -35.44
N PRO A 12 23.56 -43.66 -36.56
CA PRO A 12 23.53 -44.28 -37.89
C PRO A 12 24.65 -43.66 -38.77
N GLY A 13 25.25 -44.27 -39.77
CA GLY A 13 25.06 -45.53 -40.49
C GLY A 13 25.83 -45.38 -41.81
N GLN A 14 26.74 -46.32 -42.10
CA GLN A 14 27.51 -46.40 -43.35
C GLN A 14 26.62 -46.90 -44.50
N ALA A 15 26.80 -46.36 -45.71
CA ALA A 15 26.23 -46.91 -46.93
C ALA A 15 27.19 -46.81 -48.14
N GLY A 16 27.66 -47.97 -48.60
CA GLY A 16 27.53 -48.36 -50.01
C GLY A 16 28.55 -47.89 -51.05
N LEU A 17 29.77 -48.44 -51.02
CA LEU A 17 30.69 -48.47 -52.17
C LEU A 17 30.27 -49.57 -53.17
N ARG A 18 29.88 -49.20 -54.39
CA ARG A 18 29.70 -50.11 -55.54
C ARG A 18 30.94 -50.07 -56.44
N LYS A 19 31.41 -51.25 -56.84
CA LYS A 19 32.52 -51.47 -57.78
C LYS A 19 32.12 -51.10 -59.23
N PRO A 20 33.00 -50.50 -60.04
CA PRO A 20 32.79 -50.33 -61.48
C PRO A 20 33.03 -51.62 -62.27
N LYS A 21 32.33 -51.76 -63.39
CA LYS A 21 32.46 -52.82 -64.40
C LYS A 21 33.46 -52.41 -65.47
N ASP A 22 34.26 -53.36 -65.93
CA ASP A 22 35.16 -53.27 -67.08
C ASP A 22 34.39 -53.26 -68.41
N ILE A 23 34.52 -52.17 -69.18
CA ILE A 23 34.31 -52.03 -70.64
C ILE A 23 35.09 -50.75 -71.00
N GLY A 24 35.96 -50.62 -71.99
CA GLY A 24 36.42 -51.40 -73.13
C GLY A 24 37.16 -50.36 -74.01
N CYS A 25 38.36 -50.69 -74.49
CA CYS A 25 39.21 -49.80 -75.28
C CYS A 25 38.52 -49.30 -76.56
N GLU A 26 38.54 -47.98 -76.79
CA GLU A 26 38.64 -47.42 -78.13
C GLU A 26 39.73 -46.35 -78.13
N ASP A 27 40.78 -46.62 -78.91
CA ASP A 27 41.97 -45.82 -79.07
C ASP A 27 41.72 -44.63 -80.00
N GLY A 28 42.32 -43.48 -79.65
CA GLY A 28 42.89 -42.60 -80.67
C GLY A 28 42.22 -41.25 -80.96
N TRP A 29 41.89 -40.45 -79.94
CA TRP A 29 41.59 -39.01 -80.11
C TRP A 29 42.11 -38.18 -78.91
N TRP A 30 43.39 -38.31 -78.52
CA TRP A 30 43.90 -37.72 -77.26
C TRP A 30 45.15 -36.84 -77.36
N HIS A 31 45.52 -36.24 -78.50
CA HIS A 31 46.77 -35.45 -78.55
C HIS A 31 46.66 -33.98 -79.03
N THR A 32 45.46 -33.40 -79.07
CA THR A 32 45.32 -31.93 -79.23
C THR A 32 44.34 -31.26 -78.25
N HIS A 33 43.59 -32.03 -77.44
CA HIS A 33 42.74 -31.48 -76.37
C HIS A 33 43.49 -31.34 -75.03
N GLU A 34 44.47 -32.21 -74.77
CA GLU A 34 45.15 -32.33 -73.47
C GLU A 34 46.07 -31.13 -73.16
N GLN A 35 46.70 -30.51 -74.17
CA GLN A 35 47.53 -29.31 -73.94
C GLN A 35 46.68 -28.04 -73.72
N ASN A 36 45.48 -27.95 -74.31
CA ASN A 36 44.56 -26.84 -74.02
C ASN A 36 43.88 -27.00 -72.65
N GLU A 37 43.59 -28.24 -72.22
CA GLU A 37 43.03 -28.51 -70.90
C GLU A 37 44.04 -28.27 -69.78
N ILE A 38 45.31 -28.65 -69.94
CA ILE A 38 46.35 -28.35 -68.94
C ILE A 38 46.58 -26.84 -68.80
N SER A 39 46.56 -26.09 -69.91
CA SER A 39 46.68 -24.62 -69.88
C SER A 39 45.48 -23.93 -69.22
N GLN A 40 44.26 -24.46 -69.44
CA GLN A 40 43.05 -23.96 -68.77
C GLN A 40 42.98 -24.36 -67.29
N LEU A 41 43.52 -25.52 -66.93
CA LEU A 41 43.61 -25.98 -65.55
C LEU A 41 44.61 -25.15 -64.74
N ASP A 42 45.75 -24.75 -65.30
CA ASP A 42 46.72 -23.87 -64.62
C ASP A 42 46.15 -22.45 -64.40
N GLY A 43 45.42 -21.90 -65.37
CA GLY A 43 44.72 -20.61 -65.19
C GLY A 43 43.63 -20.67 -64.13
N ASN A 44 42.82 -21.74 -64.14
CA ASN A 44 41.76 -21.95 -63.15
C ASN A 44 42.32 -22.24 -61.75
N LEU A 45 43.50 -22.86 -61.64
CA LEU A 45 44.15 -23.11 -60.35
C LEU A 45 44.66 -21.79 -59.74
N SER A 46 45.24 -20.90 -60.55
CA SER A 46 45.67 -19.58 -60.08
C SER A 46 44.50 -18.71 -59.63
N ASP A 47 43.40 -18.71 -60.38
CA ASP A 47 42.18 -17.98 -60.01
C ASP A 47 41.51 -18.57 -58.75
N PHE A 48 41.56 -19.89 -58.58
CA PHE A 48 41.06 -20.57 -57.38
C PHE A 48 41.93 -20.28 -56.15
N GLU A 49 43.26 -20.36 -56.27
CA GLU A 49 44.19 -20.01 -55.19
C GLU A 49 44.01 -18.55 -54.75
N LYS A 50 43.85 -17.64 -55.71
CA LYS A 50 43.58 -16.23 -55.42
C LYS A 50 42.24 -16.03 -54.73
N ALA A 51 41.17 -16.65 -55.20
CA ALA A 51 39.85 -16.57 -54.57
C ALA A 51 39.85 -17.18 -53.15
N PHE A 52 40.58 -18.26 -52.94
CA PHE A 52 40.73 -18.90 -51.63
C PHE A 52 41.51 -18.01 -50.66
N LEU A 53 42.61 -17.38 -51.10
CA LEU A 53 43.36 -16.41 -50.31
C LEU A 53 42.53 -15.16 -49.98
N ASP A 54 41.79 -14.63 -50.95
CA ASP A 54 40.88 -13.48 -50.73
C ASP A 54 39.76 -13.82 -49.72
N GLU A 55 39.22 -15.05 -49.75
CA GLU A 55 38.22 -15.50 -48.77
C GLU A 55 38.81 -15.72 -47.37
N MET A 56 40.06 -16.21 -47.29
CA MET A 56 40.79 -16.32 -46.01
C MET A 56 41.08 -14.94 -45.41
N ASP A 57 41.55 -13.99 -46.22
CA ASP A 57 41.79 -12.61 -45.78
C ASP A 57 40.50 -11.94 -45.29
N LYS A 58 39.38 -12.16 -46.00
CA LYS A 58 38.08 -11.64 -45.57
C LYS A 58 37.63 -12.23 -44.22
N LYS A 59 37.78 -13.54 -44.02
CA LYS A 59 37.43 -14.20 -42.75
C LYS A 59 38.34 -13.77 -41.60
N ASP A 60 39.60 -13.46 -41.86
CA ASP A 60 40.52 -12.96 -40.85
C ASP A 60 40.23 -11.49 -40.48
N VAL A 61 39.69 -10.68 -41.41
CA VAL A 61 39.17 -9.34 -41.09
C VAL A 61 37.89 -9.44 -40.24
N GLU A 62 36.93 -10.28 -40.62
CA GLU A 62 35.69 -10.47 -39.85
C GLU A 62 35.97 -10.97 -38.42
N ARG A 63 36.93 -11.90 -38.25
CA ARG A 63 37.34 -12.37 -36.92
C ARG A 63 37.96 -11.26 -36.07
N LYS A 64 38.78 -10.38 -36.67
CA LYS A 64 39.38 -9.23 -35.97
C LYS A 64 38.33 -8.22 -35.54
N ASP A 65 37.29 -8.00 -36.34
CA ASP A 65 36.19 -7.10 -36.00
C ASP A 65 35.33 -7.68 -34.85
N GLU A 66 35.02 -8.98 -34.87
CA GLU A 66 34.31 -9.66 -33.77
C GLU A 66 35.11 -9.64 -32.46
N GLU A 67 36.44 -9.86 -32.53
CA GLU A 67 37.34 -9.75 -31.38
C GLU A 67 37.39 -8.32 -30.83
N ALA A 68 37.43 -7.31 -31.70
CA ALA A 68 37.41 -5.90 -31.31
C ALA A 68 36.09 -5.50 -30.64
N GLU A 69 34.95 -5.94 -31.18
CA GLU A 69 33.62 -5.69 -30.60
C GLU A 69 33.49 -6.36 -29.23
N THR A 70 33.93 -7.62 -29.11
CA THR A 70 33.92 -8.36 -27.85
C THR A 70 34.79 -7.68 -26.79
N LYS A 71 35.98 -7.18 -27.18
CA LYS A 71 36.87 -6.43 -26.29
C LYS A 71 36.24 -5.11 -25.83
N MET A 72 35.64 -4.35 -26.75
CA MET A 72 34.96 -3.09 -26.43
C MET A 72 33.77 -3.31 -25.48
N LEU A 73 33.00 -4.37 -25.69
CA LEU A 73 31.88 -4.73 -24.81
C LEU A 73 32.37 -5.12 -23.41
N ALA A 74 33.45 -5.89 -23.31
CA ALA A 74 34.06 -6.27 -22.04
C ALA A 74 34.58 -5.04 -21.26
N GLU A 75 35.25 -4.11 -21.94
CA GLU A 75 35.70 -2.84 -21.33
C GLU A 75 34.52 -2.00 -20.84
N THR A 76 33.43 -1.92 -21.60
CA THR A 76 32.21 -1.19 -21.22
C THR A 76 31.53 -1.80 -20.00
N HIS A 77 31.47 -3.14 -19.93
CA HIS A 77 30.94 -3.84 -18.77
C HIS A 77 31.80 -3.61 -17.52
N GLU A 78 33.13 -3.65 -17.64
CA GLU A 78 34.03 -3.41 -16.51
C GLU A 78 33.93 -1.97 -15.97
N GLN A 79 33.79 -0.98 -16.86
CA GLN A 79 33.52 0.41 -16.48
C GLN A 79 32.17 0.54 -15.75
N THR A 80 31.13 -0.13 -16.24
CA THR A 80 29.79 -0.12 -15.62
C THR A 80 29.82 -0.76 -14.23
N ILE A 81 30.49 -1.91 -14.09
CA ILE A 81 30.66 -2.60 -12.80
C ILE A 81 31.44 -1.71 -11.81
N THR A 82 32.51 -1.06 -12.29
CA THR A 82 33.31 -0.14 -11.47
C THR A 82 32.50 1.06 -10.98
N TYR A 83 31.67 1.64 -11.85
CA TYR A 83 30.76 2.72 -11.50
C TYR A 83 29.75 2.29 -10.43
N ILE A 84 29.08 1.15 -10.64
CA ILE A 84 28.10 0.60 -9.67
C ILE A 84 28.78 0.32 -8.32
N ARG A 85 29.97 -0.29 -8.32
CA ARG A 85 30.73 -0.59 -7.11
C ARG A 85 31.08 0.68 -6.33
N THR A 86 31.51 1.72 -7.03
CA THR A 86 31.84 3.03 -6.43
C THR A 86 30.60 3.69 -5.83
N SER A 87 29.51 3.75 -6.61
CA SER A 87 28.24 4.35 -6.17
C SER A 87 27.64 3.64 -4.95
N LEU A 88 27.64 2.30 -4.95
CA LEU A 88 27.19 1.51 -3.80
C LEU A 88 28.12 1.69 -2.59
N GLY A 89 29.43 1.76 -2.81
CA GLY A 89 30.41 2.02 -1.75
C GLY A 89 30.13 3.34 -1.02
N THR A 90 29.92 4.43 -1.77
CA THR A 90 29.55 5.73 -1.20
C THR A 90 28.23 5.65 -0.45
N ARG A 91 27.20 5.01 -1.02
CA ARG A 91 25.89 4.89 -0.36
C ARG A 91 25.95 4.09 0.94
N ILE A 92 26.78 3.04 1.00
CA ILE A 92 26.99 2.25 2.22
C ILE A 92 27.68 3.10 3.30
N GLN A 93 28.66 3.93 2.92
CA GLN A 93 29.32 4.85 3.85
C GLN A 93 28.34 5.87 4.43
N ASP A 94 27.50 6.48 3.59
CA ASP A 94 26.46 7.43 4.03
C ASP A 94 25.48 6.79 5.02
N LEU A 95 24.95 5.61 4.70
CA LEU A 95 24.03 4.88 5.57
C LEU A 95 24.70 4.45 6.89
N THR A 96 25.99 4.15 6.86
CA THR A 96 26.77 3.84 8.07
C THR A 96 26.91 5.07 8.97
N ALA A 97 27.17 6.24 8.38
CA ALA A 97 27.21 7.51 9.11
C ALA A 97 25.84 7.87 9.72
N GLU A 98 24.75 7.75 8.95
CA GLU A 98 23.37 7.95 9.43
C GLU A 98 23.04 7.02 10.61
N ARG A 99 23.39 5.74 10.52
CA ARG A 99 23.22 4.77 11.61
C ARG A 99 23.97 5.17 12.87
N GLN A 100 25.20 5.67 12.75
CA GLN A 100 26.01 6.10 13.90
C GLN A 100 25.39 7.33 14.62
N VAL A 101 24.82 8.26 13.85
CA VAL A 101 24.08 9.41 14.41
C VAL A 101 22.86 8.92 15.17
N LEU A 102 22.04 8.05 14.57
CA LEU A 102 20.86 7.48 15.23
C LEU A 102 21.21 6.73 16.52
N GLN A 103 22.29 5.95 16.51
CA GLN A 103 22.73 5.23 17.70
C GLN A 103 23.13 6.17 18.83
N THR A 104 23.80 7.28 18.51
CA THR A 104 24.18 8.31 19.50
C THR A 104 22.94 8.99 20.08
N THR A 105 21.93 9.28 19.24
CA THR A 105 20.64 9.81 19.68
C THR A 105 19.89 8.84 20.59
N ILE A 106 19.87 7.54 20.27
CA ILE A 106 19.27 6.50 21.13
C ILE A 106 19.95 6.48 22.50
N ASN A 107 21.29 6.43 22.53
CA ASN A 107 22.05 6.41 23.78
C ASN A 107 21.79 7.67 24.64
N SER A 108 21.60 8.83 24.01
CA SER A 108 21.24 10.06 24.72
C SER A 108 19.82 10.01 25.31
N HIS A 109 18.86 9.39 24.62
CA HIS A 109 17.50 9.20 25.15
C HIS A 109 17.49 8.23 26.33
N ASP A 110 18.24 7.13 26.26
CA ASP A 110 18.33 6.17 27.36
C ASP A 110 18.89 6.83 28.62
N LYS A 111 19.89 7.70 28.47
CA LYS A 111 20.41 8.50 29.59
C LYS A 111 19.33 9.41 30.20
N LEU A 112 18.57 10.14 29.37
CA LEU A 112 17.48 11.01 29.85
C LEU A 112 16.38 10.21 30.55
N LEU A 113 16.04 9.02 30.06
CA LEU A 113 15.06 8.14 30.69
C LEU A 113 15.55 7.61 32.04
N VAL A 114 16.83 7.26 32.16
CA VAL A 114 17.44 6.86 33.44
C VAL A 114 17.42 8.03 34.43
N ASP A 115 17.78 9.24 34.00
CA ASP A 115 17.78 10.43 34.87
C ASP A 115 16.35 10.83 35.28
N PHE A 116 15.38 10.74 34.38
CA PHE A 116 13.95 10.93 34.70
C PHE A 116 13.47 9.91 35.73
N ARG A 117 13.75 8.61 35.51
CA ARG A 117 13.41 7.54 36.47
C ARG A 117 14.07 7.78 37.83
N ARG A 118 15.33 8.24 37.86
CA ARG A 118 16.04 8.56 39.10
C ARG A 118 15.41 9.74 39.83
N LYS A 119 15.10 10.83 39.11
CA LYS A 119 14.49 12.05 39.65
C LYS A 119 13.13 11.75 40.30
N HIS A 120 12.31 10.93 39.66
CA HIS A 120 10.94 10.64 40.12
C HIS A 120 10.83 9.33 40.94
N ALA A 121 11.93 8.62 41.19
CA ALA A 121 11.89 7.34 41.92
C ALA A 121 11.30 7.49 43.33
N THR A 122 11.66 8.56 44.05
CA THR A 122 11.17 8.81 45.42
C THR A 122 9.68 9.20 45.41
N GLU A 123 9.25 10.02 44.46
CA GLU A 123 7.84 10.41 44.29
C GLU A 123 6.97 9.19 43.94
N ILE A 124 7.40 8.37 42.98
CA ILE A 124 6.69 7.15 42.59
C ILE A 124 6.60 6.18 43.77
N LYS A 125 7.70 5.95 44.51
CA LYS A 125 7.68 5.11 45.72
C LYS A 125 6.72 5.63 46.79
N THR A 126 6.66 6.96 46.95
CA THR A 126 5.74 7.60 47.91
C THR A 126 4.28 7.42 47.49
N LEU A 127 3.97 7.63 46.21
CA LEU A 127 2.62 7.43 45.67
C LEU A 127 2.16 5.97 45.75
N VAL A 128 3.06 5.01 45.51
CA VAL A 128 2.76 3.58 45.66
C VAL A 128 2.43 3.25 47.11
N ARG A 129 3.22 3.73 48.08
CA ARG A 129 2.92 3.54 49.50
C ARG A 129 1.60 4.18 49.92
N ILE A 130 1.33 5.40 49.46
CA ILE A 130 0.04 6.07 49.72
C ILE A 130 -1.12 5.23 49.16
N LYS A 131 -0.99 4.72 47.93
CA LYS A 131 -1.99 3.85 47.33
C LYS A 131 -2.23 2.59 48.15
N GLU A 132 -1.18 1.90 48.58
CA GLU A 132 -1.28 0.70 49.42
C GLU A 132 -1.96 0.99 50.77
N CYS A 133 -1.62 2.11 51.43
CA CYS A 133 -2.29 2.54 52.65
C CYS A 133 -3.79 2.81 52.42
N LEU A 134 -4.14 3.49 51.33
CA LEU A 134 -5.53 3.78 50.98
C LEU A 134 -6.32 2.53 50.61
N GLU A 135 -5.73 1.56 49.91
CA GLU A 135 -6.41 0.29 49.61
C GLU A 135 -6.75 -0.52 50.87
N VAL A 136 -5.94 -0.40 51.94
CA VAL A 136 -6.23 -1.00 53.25
C VAL A 136 -7.33 -0.22 53.98
N GLU A 137 -7.34 1.12 53.89
CA GLU A 137 -8.31 1.98 54.56
C GLU A 137 -9.69 1.96 53.88
N VAL A 138 -9.76 1.91 52.53
CA VAL A 138 -10.99 1.71 51.75
C VAL A 138 -11.70 0.41 52.13
N LYS A 139 -10.95 -0.64 52.46
CA LYS A 139 -11.52 -1.92 52.94
C LYS A 139 -12.15 -1.81 54.34
N THR A 140 -11.83 -0.76 55.11
CA THR A 140 -12.28 -0.61 56.50
C THR A 140 -13.25 0.55 56.73
N LYS A 141 -13.34 1.55 55.84
CA LYS A 141 -14.29 2.68 55.93
C LYS A 141 -14.81 3.12 54.56
N SER A 142 -16.14 3.12 54.38
CA SER A 142 -16.78 3.09 53.06
C SER A 142 -16.99 4.43 52.33
N ASN A 143 -16.80 5.61 52.93
CA ASN A 143 -17.19 6.87 52.25
C ASN A 143 -16.08 7.92 52.10
N GLU A 144 -15.18 8.09 53.08
CA GLU A 144 -14.09 9.09 52.98
C GLU A 144 -12.93 8.60 52.11
N ALA A 145 -12.69 7.28 52.09
CA ALA A 145 -11.58 6.67 51.38
C ALA A 145 -11.73 6.74 49.84
N THR A 146 -12.97 6.79 49.33
CA THR A 146 -13.27 6.99 47.90
C THR A 146 -12.83 8.36 47.40
N ILE A 147 -13.07 9.41 48.19
CA ILE A 147 -12.69 10.80 47.83
C ILE A 147 -11.17 10.93 47.74
N ILE A 148 -10.46 10.32 48.69
CA ILE A 148 -8.99 10.34 48.71
C ILE A 148 -8.42 9.52 47.54
N HIS A 149 -8.99 8.34 47.25
CA HIS A 149 -8.60 7.52 46.10
C HIS A 149 -8.77 8.27 44.76
N ASP A 150 -9.86 9.01 44.59
CA ASP A 150 -10.12 9.77 43.36
C ASP A 150 -9.14 10.94 43.19
N MET A 151 -8.82 11.64 44.28
CA MET A 151 -7.84 12.74 44.28
C MET A 151 -6.44 12.26 43.85
N TYR A 152 -5.98 11.13 44.39
CA TYR A 152 -4.67 10.57 44.02
C TYR A 152 -4.66 9.95 42.61
N SER A 153 -5.78 9.37 42.16
CA SER A 153 -5.91 8.85 40.80
C SER A 153 -5.74 9.95 39.74
N VAL A 154 -6.26 11.15 40.02
CA VAL A 154 -6.06 12.34 39.17
C VAL A 154 -4.59 12.75 39.14
N GLN A 155 -3.90 12.73 40.29
CA GLN A 155 -2.50 13.13 40.38
C GLN A 155 -1.55 12.14 39.67
N ILE A 156 -1.83 10.83 39.78
CA ILE A 156 -1.10 9.79 39.03
C ILE A 156 -1.31 9.97 37.52
N LYS A 157 -2.56 10.20 37.08
CA LYS A 157 -2.86 10.44 35.67
C LYS A 157 -2.12 11.66 35.12
N ARG A 158 -2.07 12.76 35.87
CA ARG A 158 -1.29 13.96 35.50
C ARG A 158 0.19 13.66 35.27
N LEU A 159 0.81 12.86 36.15
CA LEU A 159 2.22 12.48 36.00
C LEU A 159 2.47 11.57 34.77
N ILE A 160 1.51 10.70 34.45
CA ILE A 160 1.55 9.88 33.23
C ILE A 160 1.46 10.77 31.98
N ASP A 161 0.53 11.72 31.97
CA ASP A 161 0.33 12.64 30.85
C ASP A 161 1.56 13.56 30.64
N GLU A 162 2.18 14.05 31.72
CA GLU A 162 3.41 14.84 31.68
C GLU A 162 4.59 14.03 31.10
N ARG A 163 4.72 12.75 31.49
CA ARG A 163 5.71 11.84 30.90
C ARG A 163 5.49 11.64 29.39
N VAL A 164 4.25 11.46 28.95
CA VAL A 164 3.92 11.30 27.52
C VAL A 164 4.22 12.59 26.75
N LEU A 165 3.92 13.76 27.32
CA LEU A 165 4.25 15.05 26.72
C LEU A 165 5.76 15.23 26.55
N LEU A 166 6.57 14.90 27.58
CA LEU A 166 8.02 14.97 27.51
C LEU A 166 8.59 14.01 26.46
N GLN A 167 8.06 12.78 26.36
CA GLN A 167 8.46 11.82 25.30
C GLN A 167 8.17 12.38 23.90
N ASN A 168 7.01 13.02 23.70
CA ASN A 168 6.65 13.63 22.42
C ASN A 168 7.52 14.85 22.08
N GLN A 169 7.86 15.69 23.06
CA GLN A 169 8.75 16.84 22.85
C GLN A 169 10.17 16.39 22.51
N LEU A 170 10.69 15.36 23.18
CA LEU A 170 11.99 14.77 22.88
C LEU A 170 12.03 14.12 21.49
N GLY A 171 10.98 13.38 21.11
CA GLY A 171 10.84 12.82 19.76
C GLY A 171 10.85 13.90 18.67
N LYS A 172 10.16 15.03 18.89
CA LYS A 172 10.17 16.18 17.99
C LYS A 172 11.54 16.85 17.88
N ALA A 173 12.26 17.01 19.00
CA ALA A 173 13.60 17.60 19.01
C ALA A 173 14.63 16.71 18.28
N ALA A 174 14.56 15.39 18.49
CA ALA A 174 15.40 14.42 17.79
C ALA A 174 15.13 14.42 16.27
N PHE A 175 13.86 14.52 15.87
CA PHE A 175 13.48 14.61 14.47
C PHE A 175 13.91 15.94 13.83
N GLY A 176 13.76 17.06 14.54
CA GLY A 176 14.22 18.38 14.07
C GLY A 176 15.74 18.44 13.86
N ALA A 177 16.52 17.83 14.76
CA ALA A 177 17.98 17.74 14.63
C ALA A 177 18.43 16.86 13.45
N LEU A 178 17.63 15.85 13.09
CA LEU A 178 17.86 14.99 11.92
C LEU A 178 17.59 15.76 10.60
N VAL A 179 16.53 16.59 10.57
CA VAL A 179 16.15 17.36 9.38
C VAL A 179 17.12 18.52 9.09
N MET A 180 17.70 19.15 10.11
CA MET A 180 18.64 20.27 9.91
C MET A 180 20.06 19.85 9.47
N LYS A 181 20.40 18.56 9.43
CA LYS A 181 21.72 18.08 9.00
C LYS A 181 21.75 17.43 7.61
N VAL A 182 20.60 17.25 6.98
CA VAL A 182 20.50 16.71 5.61
C VAL A 182 20.27 17.87 4.64
N GLU A 183 21.27 18.74 4.47
CA GLU A 183 21.34 19.59 3.28
C GLU A 183 21.94 18.77 2.14
N VAL A 184 21.10 18.38 1.19
CA VAL A 184 21.49 17.64 -0.01
C VAL A 184 22.30 18.56 -0.93
N PRO A 185 23.49 18.15 -1.41
CA PRO A 185 24.21 18.91 -2.42
C PRO A 185 23.39 18.99 -3.71
N LYS A 186 23.17 20.20 -4.22
CA LYS A 186 22.57 20.43 -5.53
C LYS A 186 23.54 19.93 -6.61
N HIS A 187 23.28 18.74 -7.16
CA HIS A 187 23.90 18.32 -8.41
C HIS A 187 23.02 18.71 -9.60
N SER A 188 23.67 19.39 -10.55
CA SER A 188 23.15 19.87 -11.82
C SER A 188 22.76 18.72 -12.76
N GLU A 189 21.53 18.75 -13.26
CA GLU A 189 21.08 17.91 -14.38
C GLU A 189 21.68 18.42 -15.70
N ALA A 190 22.45 17.55 -16.37
CA ALA A 190 22.79 17.70 -17.78
C ALA A 190 22.19 16.53 -18.56
N ALA A 191 21.64 16.87 -19.73
CA ALA A 191 20.81 16.06 -20.60
C ALA A 191 21.49 14.83 -21.21
N VAL A 192 20.72 13.75 -21.39
CA VAL A 192 20.98 12.75 -22.44
C VAL A 192 19.65 12.34 -23.08
N MET A 193 19.50 12.70 -24.36
CA MET A 193 18.44 12.22 -25.24
C MET A 193 18.71 10.81 -25.76
N GLY A 194 17.63 10.05 -25.93
CA GLY A 194 17.39 9.26 -27.15
C GLY A 194 17.73 7.76 -27.13
N LYS A 195 16.71 6.91 -27.22
CA LYS A 195 16.26 6.25 -28.47
C LYS A 195 15.19 5.20 -28.15
N SER A 196 14.14 5.20 -28.96
CA SER A 196 12.99 4.29 -28.94
C SER A 196 13.31 3.03 -29.74
N VAL A 197 13.11 1.84 -29.15
CA VAL A 197 13.21 0.55 -29.83
C VAL A 197 11.81 -0.10 -29.87
N ALA A 198 11.40 -0.51 -31.07
CA ALA A 198 10.10 -1.12 -31.34
C ALA A 198 10.02 -2.58 -30.84
N PRO A 199 8.83 -3.09 -30.43
CA PRO A 199 8.69 -4.46 -29.96
C PRO A 199 8.45 -5.47 -31.10
N LEU A 200 9.22 -6.56 -31.06
CA LEU A 200 9.07 -7.76 -31.90
C LEU A 200 7.82 -8.57 -31.55
N SER A 201 7.20 -9.10 -32.60
CA SER A 201 5.99 -9.94 -32.66
C SER A 201 6.13 -11.30 -31.96
N GLN A 202 5.06 -11.76 -31.29
CA GLN A 202 4.93 -13.11 -30.73
C GLN A 202 4.19 -14.07 -31.69
N PRO A 203 4.55 -15.38 -31.73
CA PRO A 203 3.86 -16.40 -32.52
C PRO A 203 2.65 -17.04 -31.79
N PRO A 204 1.74 -17.72 -32.52
CA PRO A 204 0.41 -18.08 -32.03
C PRO A 204 0.38 -19.34 -31.16
N LYS A 205 -0.49 -19.35 -30.15
CA LYS A 205 -0.73 -20.51 -29.27
C LYS A 205 -1.94 -21.32 -29.74
N ALA A 206 -1.76 -22.64 -29.79
CA ALA A 206 -2.73 -23.63 -30.22
C ALA A 206 -3.83 -23.92 -29.17
N ASN A 207 -5.02 -24.20 -29.68
CA ASN A 207 -6.24 -24.54 -28.97
C ASN A 207 -6.18 -25.92 -28.28
N SER A 208 -6.64 -25.99 -27.02
CA SER A 208 -7.07 -27.24 -26.40
C SER A 208 -8.42 -27.05 -25.71
N LYS A 209 -9.41 -27.80 -26.19
CA LYS A 209 -10.80 -27.82 -25.71
C LYS A 209 -10.87 -28.52 -24.35
N ARG A 210 -11.32 -27.81 -23.31
CA ARG A 210 -11.89 -28.40 -22.09
C ARG A 210 -13.14 -27.64 -21.67
N VAL A 211 -14.15 -28.42 -21.31
CA VAL A 211 -15.53 -28.04 -20.98
C VAL A 211 -15.57 -26.98 -19.87
N ALA A 212 -16.08 -25.80 -20.21
CA ALA A 212 -16.17 -24.65 -19.30
C ALA A 212 -17.46 -24.67 -18.50
N HIS A 213 -17.36 -24.88 -17.19
CA HIS A 213 -18.30 -24.26 -16.26
C HIS A 213 -17.91 -22.79 -16.16
N SER A 214 -18.82 -21.90 -16.58
CA SER A 214 -18.62 -20.45 -16.57
C SER A 214 -18.39 -19.93 -15.15
N LYS A 215 -17.11 -19.87 -14.75
CA LYS A 215 -16.62 -19.09 -13.61
C LYS A 215 -16.10 -17.75 -14.14
N ASN A 216 -16.97 -16.93 -14.73
CA ASN A 216 -16.71 -15.50 -14.86
C ASN A 216 -17.06 -14.81 -13.55
N VAL A 217 -16.33 -15.14 -12.49
CA VAL A 217 -16.30 -14.33 -11.27
C VAL A 217 -15.18 -13.33 -11.51
N HIS A 218 -15.49 -12.03 -11.57
CA HIS A 218 -14.48 -10.98 -11.54
C HIS A 218 -13.71 -11.10 -10.20
N THR A 219 -12.58 -11.80 -10.19
CA THR A 219 -11.84 -12.18 -8.98
C THR A 219 -10.92 -11.08 -8.42
N GLY A 220 -10.99 -9.87 -8.96
CA GLY A 220 -10.17 -8.75 -8.47
C GLY A 220 -10.83 -8.06 -7.28
N LEU A 221 -10.21 -8.14 -6.11
CA LEU A 221 -10.53 -7.21 -5.02
C LEU A 221 -10.34 -5.77 -5.53
N PRO A 222 -11.29 -4.84 -5.28
CA PRO A 222 -11.08 -3.43 -5.58
C PRO A 222 -9.77 -2.95 -4.97
N LYS A 223 -9.00 -2.16 -5.71
CA LYS A 223 -7.72 -1.61 -5.22
C LYS A 223 -7.92 -0.15 -4.83
N PRO A 224 -7.27 0.33 -3.75
CA PRO A 224 -7.18 1.75 -3.47
C PRO A 224 -6.70 2.55 -4.68
N ALA A 225 -7.27 3.74 -4.87
CA ALA A 225 -6.93 4.60 -5.99
C ALA A 225 -5.49 5.12 -5.89
N LYS A 226 -4.73 5.06 -7.00
CA LYS A 226 -3.34 5.58 -7.05
C LYS A 226 -3.25 7.11 -7.21
N ASN A 227 -4.34 7.76 -7.60
CA ASN A 227 -4.42 9.20 -7.87
C ASN A 227 -5.52 9.82 -6.99
N SER A 228 -5.44 9.57 -5.68
CA SER A 228 -6.53 9.90 -4.75
C SER A 228 -6.82 11.41 -4.74
N ILE A 229 -5.78 12.25 -4.83
CA ILE A 229 -5.95 13.71 -4.90
C ILE A 229 -6.75 14.14 -6.15
N HIS A 230 -6.50 13.51 -7.30
CA HIS A 230 -7.23 13.84 -8.53
C HIS A 230 -8.70 13.45 -8.43
N GLN A 231 -8.98 12.26 -7.89
CA GLN A 231 -10.35 11.80 -7.69
C GLN A 231 -11.13 12.67 -6.70
N LEU A 232 -10.50 13.11 -5.60
CA LEU A 232 -11.10 14.10 -4.69
C LEU A 232 -11.49 15.38 -5.42
N HIS A 233 -10.63 15.84 -6.34
CA HIS A 233 -10.95 16.99 -7.14
C HIS A 233 -12.19 16.74 -8.01
N GLU A 234 -12.31 15.59 -8.65
CA GLU A 234 -13.47 15.23 -9.47
C GLU A 234 -14.76 15.11 -8.66
N PHE A 235 -14.73 14.49 -7.48
CA PHE A 235 -15.93 14.28 -6.65
C PHE A 235 -16.54 15.59 -6.15
N PHE A 236 -15.69 16.55 -5.75
CA PHE A 236 -16.14 17.78 -5.09
C PHE A 236 -16.12 19.02 -6.01
N ASN A 237 -15.63 18.91 -7.25
CA ASN A 237 -15.61 20.01 -8.21
C ASN A 237 -16.37 19.69 -9.52
N PRO A 238 -17.71 19.54 -9.47
CA PRO A 238 -18.52 19.14 -10.63
C PRO A 238 -18.67 20.22 -11.72
N GLY A 239 -17.97 21.36 -11.61
CA GLY A 239 -18.07 22.48 -12.55
C GLY A 239 -16.83 22.67 -13.43
N ASN A 240 -15.86 21.75 -13.40
CA ASN A 240 -14.73 21.82 -14.32
C ASN A 240 -15.19 21.36 -15.72
N PRO A 241 -15.29 22.26 -16.72
CA PRO A 241 -15.71 21.87 -18.07
C PRO A 241 -14.75 20.89 -18.75
N TYR A 242 -13.53 20.72 -18.20
CA TYR A 242 -12.53 19.76 -18.65
C TYR A 242 -12.56 18.42 -17.91
N ALA A 243 -13.46 18.23 -16.92
CA ALA A 243 -13.62 16.93 -16.28
C ALA A 243 -14.24 15.96 -17.29
N MET A 244 -13.42 15.03 -17.79
CA MET A 244 -13.80 14.10 -18.87
C MET A 244 -14.93 13.13 -18.50
N THR A 245 -15.42 13.11 -17.26
CA THR A 245 -16.55 12.28 -16.86
C THR A 245 -17.57 13.07 -16.03
N SER A 246 -18.70 13.43 -16.65
CA SER A 246 -19.84 14.06 -15.97
C SER A 246 -20.44 13.19 -14.85
N SER A 247 -20.11 11.89 -14.82
CA SER A 247 -20.64 10.90 -13.89
C SER A 247 -20.16 11.07 -12.44
N LEU A 248 -18.95 11.61 -12.19
CA LEU A 248 -18.38 11.68 -10.83
C LEU A 248 -18.95 12.83 -9.98
N SER A 249 -19.78 13.68 -10.57
CA SER A 249 -20.52 14.73 -9.87
C SER A 249 -21.64 14.19 -8.97
N ASP A 250 -22.03 12.93 -9.17
CA ASP A 250 -23.13 12.25 -8.49
C ASP A 250 -22.67 10.98 -7.77
N VAL A 251 -21.88 11.17 -6.71
CA VAL A 251 -21.34 10.06 -5.90
C VAL A 251 -21.96 9.98 -4.51
N VAL A 252 -22.00 8.77 -3.98
CA VAL A 252 -22.26 8.45 -2.57
C VAL A 252 -20.98 7.91 -1.97
N LEU A 253 -20.47 8.57 -0.94
CA LEU A 253 -19.29 8.12 -0.21
C LEU A 253 -19.74 7.18 0.91
N ILE A 254 -19.09 6.03 1.01
CA ILE A 254 -19.38 5.01 2.01
C ILE A 254 -18.10 4.70 2.79
N GLY A 255 -18.02 5.24 4.00
CA GLY A 255 -17.01 4.87 4.99
C GLY A 255 -17.23 3.44 5.47
N ILE A 256 -16.18 2.64 5.47
CA ILE A 256 -16.16 1.26 5.97
C ILE A 256 -15.02 1.07 6.95
N ASP A 257 -15.28 0.30 7.99
CA ASP A 257 -14.27 -0.18 8.94
C ASP A 257 -14.79 -1.48 9.58
N PHE A 258 -13.89 -2.42 9.90
CA PHE A 258 -14.22 -3.68 10.55
C PHE A 258 -13.30 -3.96 11.73
N GLU A 259 -13.90 -4.36 12.85
CA GLU A 259 -13.17 -4.84 14.02
C GLU A 259 -13.16 -6.37 14.08
N ASN A 260 -12.05 -6.93 14.58
CA ASN A 260 -11.82 -8.38 14.64
C ASN A 260 -11.92 -9.09 13.28
N THR A 261 -11.29 -8.52 12.24
CA THR A 261 -11.34 -9.06 10.86
C THR A 261 -10.83 -10.50 10.73
N CYS A 262 -10.00 -10.98 11.65
CA CYS A 262 -9.58 -12.38 11.69
C CYS A 262 -10.77 -13.33 11.87
N ASN A 263 -11.74 -12.98 12.70
CA ASN A 263 -12.96 -13.77 12.91
C ASN A 263 -13.82 -13.80 11.65
N ILE A 264 -13.94 -12.66 10.95
CA ILE A 264 -14.65 -12.57 9.68
C ILE A 264 -13.99 -13.47 8.63
N LYS A 265 -12.66 -13.35 8.47
CA LYS A 265 -11.88 -14.09 7.47
C LYS A 265 -11.85 -15.60 7.73
N SER A 266 -12.00 -16.02 8.99
CA SER A 266 -12.03 -17.44 9.38
C SER A 266 -13.43 -18.06 9.29
N GLY A 267 -14.44 -17.26 8.98
CA GLY A 267 -15.86 -17.64 8.98
C GLY A 267 -16.55 -17.25 10.28
N LEU A 268 -17.67 -16.55 10.17
CA LEU A 268 -18.43 -16.09 11.32
C LEU A 268 -19.29 -17.21 11.92
N THR A 269 -19.22 -17.35 13.24
CA THR A 269 -20.12 -18.20 14.04
C THR A 269 -20.87 -17.35 15.05
N VAL A 270 -21.81 -17.95 15.79
CA VAL A 270 -22.53 -17.24 16.87
C VAL A 270 -21.63 -16.87 18.06
N GLU A 271 -20.47 -17.50 18.17
CA GLU A 271 -19.50 -17.26 19.26
C GLU A 271 -18.42 -16.24 18.88
N THR A 272 -18.29 -15.92 17.59
CA THR A 272 -17.30 -14.94 17.12
C THR A 272 -17.77 -13.52 17.37
N ASN A 273 -16.88 -12.70 17.95
CA ASN A 273 -17.08 -11.28 18.13
C ASN A 273 -16.51 -10.51 16.92
N CYS A 274 -17.32 -9.71 16.24
CA CYS A 274 -16.85 -8.76 15.22
C CYS A 274 -17.80 -7.57 15.08
N GLU A 275 -17.30 -6.50 14.47
CA GLU A 275 -18.09 -5.30 14.18
C GLU A 275 -17.92 -4.91 12.71
N ALA A 276 -18.97 -4.32 12.14
CA ALA A 276 -18.93 -3.68 10.84
C ALA A 276 -19.49 -2.26 10.96
N GLY A 277 -18.65 -1.27 10.69
CA GLY A 277 -18.99 0.13 10.66
C GLY A 277 -19.28 0.59 9.25
N ILE A 278 -20.41 1.28 9.07
CA ILE A 278 -20.78 1.87 7.77
C ILE A 278 -21.19 3.32 7.99
N ALA A 279 -20.48 4.26 7.38
CA ALA A 279 -20.86 5.67 7.33
C ALA A 279 -21.22 6.06 5.90
N ILE A 280 -22.29 6.83 5.69
CA ILE A 280 -22.80 7.16 4.35
C ILE A 280 -22.96 8.67 4.25
N LEU A 281 -22.36 9.25 3.21
CA LEU A 281 -22.56 10.63 2.80
C LEU A 281 -23.03 10.69 1.36
N ASP A 282 -24.23 11.21 1.16
CA ASP A 282 -24.70 11.61 -0.16
C ASP A 282 -24.25 13.05 -0.46
N ILE A 283 -23.39 13.24 -1.46
CA ILE A 283 -22.87 14.59 -1.81
C ILE A 283 -24.01 15.55 -2.23
N ARG A 284 -25.16 15.03 -2.70
CA ARG A 284 -26.33 15.86 -2.99
C ARG A 284 -26.91 16.50 -1.74
N GLU A 285 -26.83 15.83 -0.60
CA GLU A 285 -27.33 16.33 0.68
C GLU A 285 -26.45 17.46 1.23
N MET A 286 -25.15 17.45 0.91
CA MET A 286 -24.24 18.55 1.26
C MET A 286 -24.76 19.90 0.73
N LYS A 287 -25.25 19.92 -0.52
CA LYS A 287 -25.75 21.14 -1.19
C LYS A 287 -27.08 21.65 -0.61
N LYS A 288 -27.85 20.77 0.02
CA LYS A 288 -29.21 21.06 0.54
C LYS A 288 -29.22 21.42 2.03
N ALA A 289 -28.14 21.11 2.75
CA ALA A 289 -28.12 21.12 4.21
C ALA A 289 -28.27 22.53 4.80
N SER A 290 -29.52 22.93 5.05
CA SER A 290 -29.87 24.06 5.91
C SER A 290 -30.22 23.64 7.35
N ALA A 291 -30.37 22.34 7.67
CA ALA A 291 -30.67 21.91 9.04
C ALA A 291 -30.30 20.47 9.45
N GLY A 292 -29.91 19.56 8.54
CA GLY A 292 -29.69 18.14 8.87
C GLY A 292 -28.22 17.73 8.96
N LYS A 293 -27.94 16.65 9.72
CA LYS A 293 -26.66 15.92 9.69
C LYS A 293 -26.60 15.09 8.39
N PRO A 294 -25.77 15.43 7.40
CA PRO A 294 -25.74 14.73 6.11
C PRO A 294 -25.06 13.36 6.20
N LEU A 295 -24.38 13.07 7.32
CA LEU A 295 -23.69 11.82 7.57
C LEU A 295 -24.59 10.86 8.35
N ARG A 296 -24.79 9.66 7.82
CA ARG A 296 -25.53 8.57 8.49
C ARG A 296 -24.56 7.45 8.84
N THR A 297 -24.60 6.97 10.08
CA THR A 297 -23.65 5.95 10.55
C THR A 297 -24.37 4.79 11.20
N PHE A 298 -23.89 3.59 10.89
CA PHE A 298 -24.38 2.32 11.40
C PHE A 298 -23.22 1.53 12.01
N ASN A 299 -23.51 0.83 13.10
CA ASN A 299 -22.58 -0.11 13.71
C ASN A 299 -23.29 -1.45 13.89
N PHE A 300 -22.89 -2.44 13.12
CA PHE A 300 -23.41 -3.81 13.21
C PHE A 300 -22.48 -4.66 14.06
N VAL A 301 -23.03 -5.47 14.97
CA VAL A 301 -22.24 -6.33 15.84
C VAL A 301 -22.76 -7.77 15.78
N VAL A 302 -21.82 -8.69 15.58
CA VAL A 302 -21.99 -10.12 15.76
C VAL A 302 -21.17 -10.49 16.98
N GLY A 303 -21.74 -11.21 17.94
CA GLY A 303 -20.98 -11.67 19.10
C GLY A 303 -21.80 -11.86 20.36
N THR A 304 -21.10 -12.11 21.44
CA THR A 304 -21.66 -12.38 22.77
C THR A 304 -22.34 -11.13 23.38
N PRO A 305 -23.32 -11.28 24.29
CA PRO A 305 -23.98 -10.14 24.93
C PRO A 305 -23.03 -9.15 25.64
N PRO A 306 -21.96 -9.59 26.35
CA PRO A 306 -20.99 -8.65 26.93
C PRO A 306 -20.27 -7.80 25.88
N TYR A 307 -19.87 -8.41 24.76
CA TYR A 307 -19.22 -7.72 23.66
C TYR A 307 -20.15 -6.67 23.02
N VAL A 308 -21.41 -7.05 22.76
CA VAL A 308 -22.44 -6.11 22.25
C VAL A 308 -22.65 -4.95 23.20
N ALA A 309 -22.69 -5.18 24.52
CA ALA A 309 -22.86 -4.12 25.51
C ALA A 309 -21.67 -3.15 25.53
N GLU A 310 -20.43 -3.67 25.51
CA GLU A 310 -19.22 -2.87 25.44
C GLU A 310 -19.19 -2.00 24.18
N THR A 311 -19.42 -2.59 23.01
CA THR A 311 -19.45 -1.87 21.74
C THR A 311 -20.60 -0.87 21.68
N SER A 312 -21.76 -1.21 22.22
CA SER A 312 -22.87 -0.26 22.38
C SER A 312 -22.46 0.95 23.20
N ASN A 313 -21.68 0.77 24.27
CA ASN A 313 -21.16 1.87 25.08
C ASN A 313 -20.11 2.70 24.34
N ARG A 314 -19.42 2.16 23.33
CA ARG A 314 -18.42 2.91 22.56
C ARG A 314 -19.01 3.69 21.37
N PHE A 315 -20.00 3.15 20.68
CA PHE A 315 -20.56 3.74 19.46
C PHE A 315 -21.29 5.08 19.68
N VAL A 316 -20.76 6.22 19.22
CA VAL A 316 -21.30 7.55 19.55
C VAL A 316 -22.31 8.10 18.55
N PHE A 317 -22.42 7.51 17.36
CA PHE A 317 -23.25 8.05 16.28
C PHE A 317 -24.67 7.45 16.20
N GLY A 318 -25.09 6.68 17.20
CA GLY A 318 -26.44 6.13 17.25
C GLY A 318 -26.58 4.93 18.17
N LYS A 319 -27.33 3.93 17.71
CA LYS A 319 -27.51 2.65 18.40
C LYS A 319 -26.77 1.55 17.65
N THR A 320 -26.02 0.74 18.39
CA THR A 320 -25.46 -0.50 17.87
C THR A 320 -26.58 -1.48 17.51
N ILE A 321 -26.43 -2.17 16.38
CA ILE A 321 -27.41 -3.12 15.86
C ILE A 321 -26.80 -4.51 15.96
N MET A 322 -27.29 -5.32 16.91
CA MET A 322 -26.95 -6.74 16.96
C MET A 322 -27.53 -7.44 15.73
N ILE A 323 -26.72 -8.24 15.04
CA ILE A 323 -27.11 -8.93 13.82
C ILE A 323 -26.62 -10.37 13.82
N GLU A 324 -27.40 -11.27 13.22
CA GLU A 324 -26.98 -12.64 13.00
C GLU A 324 -25.85 -12.69 11.95
N PRO A 325 -24.84 -13.58 12.11
CA PRO A 325 -23.74 -13.74 11.16
C PRO A 325 -24.20 -13.80 9.69
N SER A 326 -25.21 -14.63 9.41
CA SER A 326 -25.75 -14.89 8.07
C SER A 326 -26.48 -13.68 7.45
N ARG A 327 -26.83 -12.67 8.24
CA ARG A 327 -27.56 -11.48 7.80
C ARG A 327 -26.66 -10.27 7.63
N LEU A 328 -25.42 -10.31 8.12
CA LEU A 328 -24.47 -9.20 8.10
C LEU A 328 -24.23 -8.69 6.67
N VAL A 329 -23.81 -9.57 5.75
CA VAL A 329 -23.51 -9.19 4.36
C VAL A 329 -24.72 -8.57 3.66
N LYS A 330 -25.90 -9.20 3.76
CA LYS A 330 -27.15 -8.70 3.17
C LYS A 330 -27.50 -7.32 3.71
N ARG A 331 -27.22 -7.07 4.99
CA ARG A 331 -27.49 -5.78 5.61
C ARG A 331 -26.55 -4.70 5.09
N ILE A 332 -25.25 -4.98 4.95
CA ILE A 332 -24.28 -4.07 4.34
C ILE A 332 -24.69 -3.78 2.89
N GLU A 333 -25.00 -4.81 2.09
CA GLU A 333 -25.46 -4.65 0.70
C GLU A 333 -26.72 -3.78 0.58
N SER A 334 -27.65 -3.89 1.55
CA SER A 334 -28.87 -3.07 1.56
C SER A 334 -28.63 -1.57 1.78
N LEU A 335 -27.45 -1.20 2.31
CA LEU A 335 -27.06 0.20 2.52
C LEU A 335 -26.37 0.81 1.30
N VAL A 336 -25.88 -0.02 0.36
CA VAL A 336 -25.15 0.44 -0.81
C VAL A 336 -26.12 0.73 -1.96
N PRO A 337 -26.19 1.98 -2.46
CA PRO A 337 -27.12 2.32 -3.54
C PRO A 337 -26.70 1.67 -4.86
N ARG A 338 -27.65 1.06 -5.57
CA ARG A 338 -27.40 0.33 -6.84
C ARG A 338 -27.44 1.20 -8.11
N GLY A 339 -27.94 2.43 -8.02
CA GLY A 339 -28.18 3.30 -9.19
C GLY A 339 -27.33 4.57 -9.22
N ARG A 340 -26.24 4.63 -8.45
CA ARG A 340 -25.43 5.85 -8.27
C ARG A 340 -23.96 5.51 -8.14
N ASN A 341 -23.06 6.40 -8.51
CA ASN A 341 -21.64 6.11 -8.33
C ASN A 341 -21.31 6.00 -6.84
N VAL A 342 -20.63 4.92 -6.46
CA VAL A 342 -20.25 4.63 -5.08
C VAL A 342 -18.73 4.76 -4.94
N VAL A 343 -18.31 5.38 -3.85
CA VAL A 343 -16.90 5.45 -3.45
C VAL A 343 -16.78 4.84 -2.06
N PHE A 344 -15.97 3.80 -1.91
CA PHE A 344 -15.64 3.28 -0.59
C PHE A 344 -14.51 4.11 0.03
N VAL A 345 -14.59 4.35 1.33
CA VAL A 345 -13.64 5.16 2.10
C VAL A 345 -13.22 4.38 3.33
N GLY A 346 -11.93 4.37 3.67
CA GLY A 346 -11.44 3.75 4.90
C GLY A 346 -10.06 4.30 5.30
N HIS A 347 -9.50 3.77 6.38
CA HIS A 347 -8.15 4.10 6.82
C HIS A 347 -7.30 2.83 6.89
N GLY A 348 -6.40 2.61 5.93
CA GLY A 348 -5.75 1.31 5.76
C GLY A 348 -6.71 0.24 5.24
N VAL A 349 -7.60 0.64 4.30
CA VAL A 349 -8.84 -0.06 3.90
C VAL A 349 -8.66 -1.48 3.32
N THR A 350 -7.42 -1.90 3.09
CA THR A 350 -7.11 -3.22 2.49
C THR A 350 -7.66 -4.36 3.35
N ASN A 351 -7.57 -4.26 4.67
CA ASN A 351 -8.09 -5.30 5.56
C ASN A 351 -9.61 -5.39 5.55
N ASP A 352 -10.29 -4.25 5.43
CA ASP A 352 -11.75 -4.15 5.35
C ASP A 352 -12.29 -4.74 4.05
N LEU A 353 -11.61 -4.47 2.93
CA LEU A 353 -11.94 -5.08 1.65
C LEU A 353 -11.79 -6.60 1.67
N LEU A 354 -10.72 -7.12 2.29
CA LEU A 354 -10.55 -8.55 2.50
C LEU A 354 -11.63 -9.15 3.41
N ALA A 355 -12.08 -8.40 4.43
CA ALA A 355 -13.20 -8.82 5.28
C ALA A 355 -14.50 -8.88 4.49
N LEU A 356 -14.80 -7.88 3.65
CA LEU A 356 -15.95 -7.90 2.73
C LEU A 356 -15.89 -9.09 1.77
N GLN A 357 -14.72 -9.37 1.20
CA GLN A 357 -14.53 -10.52 0.32
C GLN A 357 -14.80 -11.85 1.05
N ALA A 358 -14.33 -12.00 2.28
CA ALA A 358 -14.59 -13.18 3.10
C ALA A 358 -16.07 -13.34 3.48
N LEU A 359 -16.82 -12.23 3.58
CA LEU A 359 -18.27 -12.24 3.73
C LEU A 359 -19.04 -12.52 2.44
N GLU A 360 -18.35 -12.80 1.34
CA GLU A 360 -18.93 -12.96 -0.01
C GLU A 360 -19.73 -11.72 -0.46
N PHE A 361 -19.33 -10.53 0.00
CA PHE A 361 -19.96 -9.26 -0.38
C PHE A 361 -19.84 -9.02 -1.88
N ARG A 362 -20.96 -8.69 -2.53
CA ARG A 362 -20.98 -8.36 -3.95
C ARG A 362 -20.69 -6.88 -4.15
N PHE A 363 -19.45 -6.57 -4.51
CA PHE A 363 -19.08 -5.21 -4.87
C PHE A 363 -19.99 -4.67 -5.99
N PRO A 364 -20.53 -3.46 -5.84
CA PRO A 364 -21.47 -2.90 -6.81
C PRO A 364 -20.73 -2.58 -8.11
N ASN A 365 -21.35 -2.84 -9.27
CA ASN A 365 -20.77 -2.51 -10.59
C ASN A 365 -20.50 -1.01 -10.77
N ASN A 366 -21.19 -0.18 -9.97
CA ASN A 366 -21.08 1.26 -9.87
C ASN A 366 -20.08 1.73 -8.79
N LEU A 367 -19.20 0.85 -8.27
CA LEU A 367 -18.05 1.24 -7.44
C LEU A 367 -17.00 1.93 -8.32
N VAL A 368 -16.93 3.25 -8.26
CA VAL A 368 -16.02 4.04 -9.12
C VAL A 368 -14.64 4.24 -8.50
N ALA A 369 -14.53 4.16 -7.18
CA ALA A 369 -13.25 4.32 -6.48
C ALA A 369 -13.25 3.70 -5.08
N VAL A 370 -12.04 3.43 -4.59
CA VAL A 370 -11.74 3.14 -3.18
C VAL A 370 -10.71 4.18 -2.70
N MET A 371 -11.07 4.94 -1.69
CA MET A 371 -10.27 6.01 -1.11
C MET A 371 -9.70 5.55 0.24
N ASP A 372 -8.40 5.34 0.29
CA ASP A 372 -7.69 5.09 1.55
C ASP A 372 -7.16 6.41 2.10
N THR A 373 -7.71 6.85 3.23
CA THR A 373 -7.30 8.11 3.88
C THR A 373 -5.83 8.11 4.29
N LEU A 374 -5.24 6.95 4.60
CA LEU A 374 -3.82 6.84 4.89
C LEU A 374 -2.97 7.15 3.65
N GLN A 375 -3.43 6.67 2.49
CA GLN A 375 -2.76 6.96 1.22
C GLN A 375 -2.97 8.41 0.79
N VAL A 376 -4.18 8.93 0.92
CA VAL A 376 -4.49 10.34 0.62
C VAL A 376 -3.62 11.27 1.46
N ASP A 377 -3.48 10.99 2.76
CA ASP A 377 -2.64 11.79 3.66
C ASP A 377 -1.17 11.78 3.22
N ARG A 378 -0.63 10.60 2.86
CA ARG A 378 0.72 10.44 2.30
C ARG A 378 0.94 11.23 1.01
N GLU A 379 -0.06 11.26 0.12
CA GLU A 379 0.03 12.04 -1.12
C GLU A 379 -0.02 13.55 -0.85
N MET A 380 -0.73 13.99 0.20
CA MET A 380 -0.92 15.42 0.50
C MET A 380 0.15 16.03 1.39
N ARG A 381 0.76 15.25 2.29
CA ARG A 381 1.65 15.76 3.34
C ARG A 381 2.97 14.98 3.41
N LYS A 382 4.07 15.69 3.68
CA LYS A 382 5.39 15.08 3.88
C LYS A 382 5.50 14.39 5.24
N ASP A 383 4.81 14.93 6.24
CA ASP A 383 4.74 14.49 7.63
C ASP A 383 3.43 13.71 7.90
N TRP A 384 3.15 12.74 7.03
CA TRP A 384 1.98 11.88 7.18
C TRP A 384 2.03 11.07 8.48
N VAL A 385 0.86 10.73 9.01
CA VAL A 385 0.73 10.01 10.29
C VAL A 385 0.12 8.63 10.07
N GLY A 386 0.50 7.66 10.91
CA GLY A 386 0.20 6.25 10.69
C GLY A 386 -1.17 5.80 11.16
N SER A 387 -1.75 6.49 12.14
CA SER A 387 -3.03 6.11 12.74
C SER A 387 -4.14 7.10 12.41
N LEU A 388 -5.39 6.59 12.39
CA LEU A 388 -6.57 7.43 12.19
C LEU A 388 -6.69 8.51 13.27
N GLY A 389 -6.44 8.17 14.54
CA GLY A 389 -6.50 9.14 15.65
C GLY A 389 -5.48 10.28 15.55
N GLU A 390 -4.26 10.00 15.07
CA GLU A 390 -3.28 11.05 14.79
C GLU A 390 -3.71 11.94 13.62
N LEU A 391 -4.25 11.34 12.55
CA LEU A 391 -4.73 12.07 11.38
C LEU A 391 -5.86 13.03 11.78
N LEU A 392 -6.85 12.54 12.53
CA LEU A 392 -7.95 13.35 13.04
C LEU A 392 -7.46 14.51 13.91
N ARG A 393 -6.47 14.27 14.78
CA ARG A 393 -5.87 15.32 15.61
C ARG A 393 -5.19 16.40 14.77
N VAL A 394 -4.41 16.01 13.76
CA VAL A 394 -3.75 16.95 12.83
C VAL A 394 -4.77 17.78 12.06
N LEU A 395 -5.88 17.18 11.63
CA LEU A 395 -6.94 17.86 10.88
C LEU A 395 -7.84 18.75 11.77
N GLY A 396 -7.69 18.64 13.10
CA GLY A 396 -8.56 19.31 14.06
C GLY A 396 -10.00 18.76 14.04
N CYS A 397 -10.14 17.46 13.79
CA CYS A 397 -11.41 16.74 13.81
C CYS A 397 -11.71 16.26 15.24
N PRO A 398 -12.82 16.68 15.87
CA PRO A 398 -13.27 16.11 17.14
C PRO A 398 -13.49 14.61 16.99
N HIS A 399 -12.90 13.80 17.88
CA HIS A 399 -13.06 12.36 17.86
C HIS A 399 -12.95 11.77 19.26
N THR A 400 -13.55 10.59 19.46
CA THR A 400 -13.49 9.85 20.71
C THR A 400 -13.82 8.39 20.46
N ARG A 401 -13.49 7.51 21.42
CA ARG A 401 -13.92 6.09 21.41
C ARG A 401 -13.62 5.39 20.06
N LEU A 402 -12.40 5.58 19.56
CA LEU A 402 -11.82 4.77 18.47
C LEU A 402 -11.80 3.29 18.87
N HIS A 403 -11.56 2.40 17.90
CA HIS A 403 -11.72 0.95 18.02
C HIS A 403 -13.17 0.49 18.09
N CYS A 404 -14.08 1.28 17.53
CA CYS A 404 -15.47 0.91 17.34
C CYS A 404 -15.75 1.16 15.88
N ALA A 405 -16.04 0.09 15.14
CA ALA A 405 -16.03 0.14 13.68
C ALA A 405 -16.93 1.24 13.13
N GLY A 406 -18.14 1.42 13.68
CA GLY A 406 -19.05 2.50 13.29
C GLY A 406 -18.47 3.90 13.52
N ASN A 407 -17.75 4.12 14.61
CA ASN A 407 -17.07 5.39 14.86
C ASN A 407 -15.92 5.61 13.87
N ASP A 408 -15.09 4.59 13.67
CA ASP A 408 -13.89 4.67 12.82
C ASP A 408 -14.26 4.85 11.34
N ALA A 409 -15.31 4.18 10.85
CA ALA A 409 -15.87 4.41 9.53
C ALA A 409 -16.38 5.85 9.31
N ASN A 410 -17.00 6.43 10.34
CA ASN A 410 -17.47 7.82 10.31
C ASN A 410 -16.27 8.78 10.29
N PHE A 411 -15.33 8.62 11.22
CA PHE A 411 -14.17 9.48 11.32
C PHE A 411 -13.24 9.37 10.11
N ALA A 412 -13.08 8.19 9.50
CA ALA A 412 -12.35 8.06 8.24
C ALA A 412 -13.02 8.88 7.13
N LEU A 413 -14.35 8.87 7.07
CA LEU A 413 -15.08 9.67 6.09
C LEU A 413 -14.93 11.17 6.38
N GLU A 414 -15.07 11.62 7.62
CA GLU A 414 -14.82 13.02 8.03
C GLU A 414 -13.39 13.47 7.74
N ALA A 415 -12.39 12.63 8.01
CA ALA A 415 -10.98 12.88 7.69
C ALA A 415 -10.78 13.09 6.18
N LEU A 416 -11.42 12.28 5.33
CA LEU A 416 -11.36 12.45 3.88
C LEU A 416 -11.90 13.82 3.44
N LEU A 417 -13.01 14.27 4.04
CA LEU A 417 -13.60 15.59 3.74
C LEU A 417 -12.65 16.73 4.14
N LEU A 418 -11.99 16.62 5.29
CA LEU A 418 -11.04 17.63 5.75
C LEU A 418 -9.75 17.65 4.91
N LEU A 419 -9.27 16.48 4.47
CA LEU A 419 -8.17 16.38 3.51
C LEU A 419 -8.56 17.06 2.18
N ALA A 420 -9.79 16.81 1.69
CA ALA A 420 -10.30 17.50 0.51
C ALA A 420 -10.38 19.02 0.72
N ALA A 421 -10.88 19.50 1.87
CA ALA A 421 -10.96 20.92 2.20
C ALA A 421 -9.57 21.58 2.17
N MET A 422 -8.57 20.94 2.79
CA MET A 422 -7.18 21.41 2.78
C MET A 422 -6.62 21.51 1.35
N ARG A 423 -6.98 20.58 0.46
CA ARG A 423 -6.55 20.63 -0.95
C ARG A 423 -7.18 21.79 -1.71
N PHE A 424 -8.45 22.08 -1.47
CA PHE A 424 -9.20 23.14 -2.15
C PHE A 424 -8.95 24.55 -1.58
N GLU A 425 -8.44 24.68 -0.37
CA GLU A 425 -8.21 25.98 0.30
C GLU A 425 -7.30 26.91 -0.52
N LYS A 426 -6.35 26.36 -1.27
CA LYS A 426 -5.44 27.13 -2.13
C LYS A 426 -6.03 27.53 -3.49
N GLN A 427 -7.26 27.13 -3.79
CA GLN A 427 -7.89 27.34 -5.11
C GLN A 427 -8.90 28.48 -5.09
N VAL A 428 -8.76 29.42 -6.04
CA VAL A 428 -9.68 30.54 -6.20
C VAL A 428 -11.09 30.03 -6.56
N GLY A 429 -12.12 30.61 -5.93
CA GLY A 429 -13.52 30.26 -6.19
C GLY A 429 -14.03 28.97 -5.52
N LYS A 430 -13.25 28.34 -4.65
CA LYS A 430 -13.64 27.10 -3.92
C LYS A 430 -14.03 27.32 -2.45
N ARG A 431 -14.21 28.56 -2.02
CA ARG A 431 -14.52 28.87 -0.61
C ARG A 431 -15.75 28.14 -0.07
N ARG A 432 -16.86 28.14 -0.82
CA ARG A 432 -18.10 27.47 -0.40
C ARG A 432 -17.93 25.97 -0.17
N ILE A 433 -17.26 25.25 -1.10
CA ILE A 433 -17.03 23.82 -0.96
C ILE A 433 -16.11 23.51 0.22
N VAL A 434 -15.07 24.34 0.45
CA VAL A 434 -14.18 24.23 1.62
C VAL A 434 -14.97 24.40 2.92
N ASP A 435 -15.85 25.40 2.98
CA ASP A 435 -16.68 25.65 4.17
C ASP A 435 -17.66 24.49 4.44
N ASP A 436 -18.30 23.94 3.40
CA ASP A 436 -19.18 22.78 3.53
C ASP A 436 -18.43 21.52 3.99
N LEU A 437 -17.25 21.25 3.41
CA LEU A 437 -16.42 20.12 3.81
C LEU A 437 -15.95 20.24 5.27
N ARG A 438 -15.52 21.44 5.69
CA ARG A 438 -15.11 21.71 7.08
C ARG A 438 -16.28 21.61 8.05
N ARG A 439 -17.44 22.14 7.69
CA ARG A 439 -18.66 22.09 8.51
C ARG A 439 -19.06 20.64 8.81
N ILE A 440 -18.97 19.75 7.82
CA ILE A 440 -19.28 18.33 8.00
C ILE A 440 -18.16 17.62 8.75
N GLY A 441 -16.90 17.77 8.31
CA GLY A 441 -15.78 17.06 8.90
C GLY A 441 -15.38 17.54 10.30
N ARG A 442 -15.90 18.67 10.79
CA ARG A 442 -15.70 19.15 12.17
C ARG A 442 -17.02 19.24 12.94
N GLN A 443 -18.01 18.46 12.54
CA GLN A 443 -19.26 18.44 13.25
C GLN A 443 -19.01 18.01 14.70
N GLU A 444 -19.65 18.68 15.65
CA GLU A 444 -19.55 18.30 17.05
C GLU A 444 -20.08 16.87 17.24
N LEU A 445 -19.38 16.14 18.12
CA LEU A 445 -19.80 14.81 18.52
C LEU A 445 -21.18 14.90 19.19
N PRO A 446 -22.09 13.95 18.93
CA PRO A 446 -23.36 13.92 19.64
C PRO A 446 -23.13 13.90 21.16
N ASP A 447 -23.90 14.71 21.89
CA ASP A 447 -23.89 14.69 23.35
C ASP A 447 -24.29 13.30 23.83
N ARG A 448 -23.28 12.50 24.15
CA ARG A 448 -23.47 11.19 24.73
C ARG A 448 -23.09 11.28 26.19
N ILE A 449 -24.09 11.58 27.02
CA ILE A 449 -23.97 11.35 28.46
C ILE A 449 -23.69 9.86 28.63
N ASP A 450 -22.53 9.55 29.21
CA ASP A 450 -22.15 8.18 29.47
C ASP A 450 -23.29 7.46 30.23
N PRO A 451 -23.70 6.24 29.84
CA PRO A 451 -24.79 5.54 30.52
C PRO A 451 -24.60 5.47 32.04
N TRP A 452 -23.36 5.35 32.52
CA TRP A 452 -23.02 5.40 33.94
C TRP A 452 -23.27 6.78 34.55
N VAL A 453 -22.84 7.85 33.88
CA VAL A 453 -23.12 9.24 34.32
C VAL A 453 -24.63 9.47 34.36
N LYS A 454 -25.36 9.02 33.33
CA LYS A 454 -26.82 9.09 33.29
C LYS A 454 -27.49 8.25 34.39
N ALA A 455 -26.86 7.17 34.85
CA ALA A 455 -27.34 6.35 35.95
C ALA A 455 -27.09 7.03 37.30
N ILE A 456 -25.93 7.67 37.50
CA ILE A 456 -25.65 8.49 38.69
C ILE A 456 -26.64 9.66 38.77
N MET A 457 -26.83 10.40 37.67
CA MET A 457 -27.75 11.54 37.63
C MET A 457 -29.19 11.12 37.98
N ARG A 458 -29.60 9.89 37.66
CA ARG A 458 -30.91 9.32 38.02
C ARG A 458 -31.00 8.81 39.47
N ARG A 459 -29.87 8.59 40.15
CA ARG A 459 -29.84 8.21 41.58
C ARG A 459 -29.72 9.43 42.49
N ALA A 460 -29.22 10.54 41.95
CA ALA A 460 -28.96 11.78 42.68
C ALA A 460 -30.14 12.75 42.69
N GLY A 461 -31.18 12.51 41.88
CA GLY A 461 -32.44 13.25 41.87
C GLY A 461 -33.60 12.29 41.95
#